data_AF-A0A383F7R2-F1
#
_entry.id   AF-A0A383F7R2-F1
#
_cell.length_a   1.000
_cell.length_b   1.000
_cell.length_c   1.000
_cell.angle_alpha   90.00
_cell.angle_beta   90.00
_cell.angle_gamma   90.00
#
_symmetry.space_group_name_H-M   'P 1'
#
loop_
_entity.id
_entity.type
_entity.pdbx_description
1 polymer ?
#
loop_
_entity_poly.entity_id
_entity_poly.type
_entity_poly.pdbx_seq_one_letter_code
_entity_poly.pdbx_strand_id
1 'polypeptide(L)'
;MEQKFVYTMKGLSKSFDSGQTVLNEIWLSFLLGAKIGVLGLNGAGKSTLLRVMAGQITAFQGEAFPADGISIDYLPQEPQLNPDKTVIGNVEEGVSHLRDLLTQYDEVIAALSSGLSDLEPVLNEQG
;
A
#
# COMPACT_ATOMS: atom_id res chain seq x y z
N MET A 1 -17.79 4.57 -20.27
CA MET A 1 -16.70 4.51 -19.26
C MET A 1 -16.19 3.09 -19.25
N GLU A 2 -14.91 2.90 -19.55
CA GLU A 2 -14.27 1.59 -19.52
C GLU A 2 -14.23 1.08 -18.07
N GLN A 3 -14.74 -0.14 -17.82
CA GLN A 3 -14.64 -0.75 -16.49
C GLN A 3 -13.21 -1.23 -16.28
N LYS A 4 -12.41 -0.43 -15.57
CA LYS A 4 -11.05 -0.79 -15.20
C LYS A 4 -11.10 -1.72 -13.98
N PHE A 5 -10.74 -2.99 -14.18
CA PHE A 5 -10.50 -3.90 -13.07
C PHE A 5 -9.20 -3.49 -12.35
N VAL A 6 -9.23 -3.51 -11.03
CA VAL A 6 -8.06 -3.19 -10.18
C VAL A 6 -7.32 -4.43 -9.72
N TYR A 7 -7.98 -5.58 -9.71
CA TYR A 7 -7.39 -6.85 -9.31
C TYR A 7 -8.16 -8.00 -9.96
N THR A 8 -7.44 -9.00 -10.46
CA THR A 8 -8.01 -10.15 -11.16
C THR A 8 -7.43 -11.45 -10.62
N MET A 9 -8.30 -12.46 -10.47
CA MET A 9 -7.97 -13.83 -10.13
C MET A 9 -8.55 -14.77 -11.19
N LYS A 10 -7.74 -15.71 -11.67
CA LYS A 10 -8.13 -16.71 -12.67
C LYS A 10 -7.80 -18.10 -12.16
N GLY A 11 -8.83 -18.88 -11.84
CA GLY A 11 -8.67 -20.26 -11.38
C GLY A 11 -7.81 -20.39 -10.13
N LEU A 12 -7.88 -19.42 -9.22
CA LEU A 12 -7.03 -19.39 -8.03
C LEU A 12 -7.38 -20.57 -7.10
N SER A 13 -6.42 -21.47 -6.91
CA SER A 13 -6.54 -22.62 -6.00
C SER A 13 -5.39 -22.62 -5.00
N LYS A 14 -5.71 -22.88 -3.72
CA LYS A 14 -4.72 -22.99 -2.65
C LYS A 14 -5.03 -24.18 -1.76
N SER A 15 -4.07 -25.10 -1.70
CA SER A 15 -4.01 -26.17 -0.71
C SER A 15 -2.78 -25.97 0.17
N PHE A 16 -2.87 -26.43 1.42
CA PHE A 16 -1.75 -26.52 2.35
C PHE A 16 -1.19 -27.94 2.40
N ASP A 17 0.01 -28.10 2.95
CA ASP A 17 0.75 -29.38 2.99
C ASP A 17 -0.01 -30.49 3.75
N SER A 18 -0.97 -30.11 4.60
CA SER A 18 -1.92 -31.04 5.23
C SER A 18 -2.87 -31.72 4.23
N GLY A 19 -2.85 -31.34 2.94
CA GLY A 19 -3.77 -31.80 1.91
C GLY A 19 -5.10 -31.04 1.89
N GLN A 20 -5.32 -30.11 2.84
CA GLN A 20 -6.55 -29.33 2.89
C GLN A 20 -6.56 -28.25 1.81
N THR A 21 -7.50 -28.35 0.87
CA THR A 21 -7.82 -27.29 -0.08
C THR A 21 -8.68 -26.23 0.61
N VAL A 22 -8.18 -24.99 0.63
CA VAL A 22 -8.81 -23.85 1.31
C VAL A 22 -9.41 -22.86 0.30
N LEU A 23 -8.82 -22.75 -0.90
CA LEU A 23 -9.40 -22.04 -2.03
C LEU A 23 -9.44 -23.00 -3.22
N ASN A 24 -10.56 -23.05 -3.94
CA ASN A 24 -10.74 -23.96 -5.07
C ASN A 24 -11.29 -23.20 -6.28
N GLU A 25 -10.46 -23.06 -7.32
CA GLU A 25 -10.78 -22.49 -8.62
C GLU A 25 -11.55 -21.16 -8.55
N ILE A 26 -11.04 -20.21 -7.78
CA ILE A 26 -11.67 -18.90 -7.61
C ILE A 26 -11.42 -18.02 -8.85
N TRP A 27 -12.52 -17.53 -9.44
CA TRP A 27 -12.53 -16.59 -10.56
C TRP A 27 -13.20 -15.29 -10.12
N LEU A 28 -12.42 -14.25 -9.88
CA LEU A 28 -12.91 -12.96 -9.39
C LEU A 28 -12.22 -11.81 -10.13
N SER A 29 -12.93 -10.73 -10.33
CA SER A 29 -12.35 -9.46 -10.79
C SER A 29 -13.02 -8.31 -10.07
N PHE A 30 -12.19 -7.39 -9.60
CA PHE A 30 -12.59 -6.31 -8.73
C PHE A 30 -12.57 -4.99 -9.49
N LEU A 31 -13.66 -4.21 -9.41
CA LEU A 31 -13.76 -2.92 -10.07
C LEU A 31 -13.15 -1.80 -9.22
N LEU A 32 -12.59 -0.78 -9.87
CA LEU A 32 -12.13 0.42 -9.18
C LEU A 32 -13.29 1.07 -8.38
N GLY A 33 -13.04 1.37 -7.11
CA GLY A 33 -14.02 1.99 -6.21
C GLY A 33 -15.01 1.02 -5.57
N ALA A 34 -14.95 -0.28 -5.87
CA ALA A 34 -15.81 -1.27 -5.24
C ALA A 34 -15.48 -1.43 -3.75
N LYS A 35 -16.52 -1.51 -2.91
CA LYS A 35 -16.42 -1.86 -1.48
C LYS A 35 -16.97 -3.27 -1.30
N ILE A 36 -16.13 -4.20 -0.85
CA ILE A 36 -16.47 -5.63 -0.89
C ILE A 36 -16.23 -6.24 0.48
N GLY A 37 -17.28 -6.87 1.01
CA GLY A 37 -17.20 -7.69 2.21
C GLY A 37 -17.00 -9.16 1.84
N VAL A 38 -15.98 -9.80 2.41
CA VAL A 38 -15.76 -11.25 2.27
C VAL A 38 -16.38 -11.95 3.47
N LEU A 39 -17.39 -12.79 3.22
CA LEU A 39 -18.17 -13.50 4.24
C LEU A 39 -17.95 -15.02 4.15
N GLY A 40 -18.24 -15.73 5.24
CA GLY A 40 -18.13 -17.18 5.31
C GLY A 40 -17.71 -17.68 6.70
N LEU A 41 -17.83 -18.97 6.93
CA LEU A 41 -17.47 -19.62 8.19
C LEU A 41 -15.97 -19.54 8.49
N ASN A 42 -15.57 -19.81 9.73
CA ASN A 42 -14.16 -19.96 10.07
C ASN A 42 -13.56 -21.14 9.29
N GLY A 43 -12.36 -20.95 8.76
CA GLY A 43 -11.72 -21.93 7.87
C GLY A 43 -12.15 -21.87 6.40
N ALA A 44 -13.15 -21.06 6.02
CA ALA A 44 -13.60 -20.93 4.63
C ALA A 44 -12.60 -20.21 3.68
N GLY A 45 -11.37 -19.95 4.13
CA GLY A 45 -10.33 -19.36 3.29
C GLY A 45 -10.32 -17.84 3.15
N LYS A 46 -11.18 -17.10 3.88
CA LYS A 46 -11.26 -15.63 3.81
C LYS A 46 -9.90 -14.94 4.03
N SER A 47 -9.23 -15.26 5.13
CA SER A 47 -7.91 -14.69 5.43
C SER A 47 -6.85 -15.13 4.43
N THR A 48 -6.94 -16.37 3.92
CA THR A 48 -6.05 -16.88 2.87
C THR A 48 -6.23 -16.09 1.58
N LEU A 49 -7.47 -15.82 1.17
CA LEU A 49 -7.79 -15.02 -0.02
C LEU A 49 -7.19 -13.62 0.08
N LEU A 50 -7.40 -12.93 1.22
CA LEU A 50 -6.85 -11.59 1.43
C LEU A 50 -5.31 -11.58 1.47
N ARG A 51 -4.68 -12.61 2.05
CA ARG A 51 -3.21 -12.75 2.04
C ARG A 51 -2.64 -13.02 0.65
N VAL A 52 -3.34 -13.77 -0.19
CA VAL A 52 -2.97 -13.92 -1.61
C VAL A 52 -3.07 -12.57 -2.33
N MET A 53 -4.17 -11.83 -2.12
CA MET A 53 -4.35 -10.49 -2.70
C MET A 53 -3.23 -9.53 -2.29
N ALA A 54 -2.82 -9.58 -1.03
CA ALA A 54 -1.74 -8.78 -0.46
C ALA A 54 -0.33 -9.24 -0.89
N GLY A 55 -0.20 -10.31 -1.67
CA GLY A 55 1.10 -10.88 -2.05
C GLY A 55 1.84 -11.60 -0.92
N GLN A 56 1.23 -11.80 0.25
CA GLN A 56 1.84 -12.52 1.38
C GLN A 56 1.87 -14.03 1.17
N ILE A 57 0.97 -14.58 0.35
CA ILE A 57 0.97 -15.98 -0.07
C ILE A 57 1.09 -16.01 -1.59
N THR A 58 2.23 -16.49 -2.09
CA THR A 58 2.51 -16.60 -3.53
C THR A 58 2.47 -18.04 -4.05
N ALA A 59 2.57 -19.03 -3.16
CA ALA A 59 2.47 -20.44 -3.50
C ALA A 59 1.01 -20.87 -3.65
N PHE A 60 0.44 -20.66 -4.84
CA PHE A 60 -0.91 -21.08 -5.23
C PHE A 60 -0.93 -21.51 -6.70
N GLN A 61 -2.03 -22.11 -7.16
CA GLN A 61 -2.26 -22.43 -8.57
C GLN A 61 -3.18 -21.37 -9.20
N GLY A 62 -3.06 -21.17 -10.52
CA GLY A 62 -3.79 -20.14 -11.26
C GLY A 62 -3.06 -18.80 -11.28
N GLU A 63 -3.80 -17.72 -11.52
CA GLU A 63 -3.27 -16.35 -11.57
C GLU A 63 -3.99 -15.46 -10.55
N ALA A 64 -3.25 -14.57 -9.89
CA ALA A 64 -3.80 -13.48 -9.08
C ALA A 64 -2.88 -12.26 -9.18
N PHE A 65 -3.39 -11.15 -9.72
CA PHE A 65 -2.56 -9.97 -10.01
C PHE A 65 -3.38 -8.65 -9.93
N PRO A 66 -2.77 -7.57 -9.45
CA PRO A 66 -3.32 -6.22 -9.58
C PRO A 66 -3.17 -5.69 -11.01
N ALA A 67 -3.95 -4.67 -11.35
CA ALA A 67 -3.71 -3.86 -12.54
C ALA A 67 -2.47 -2.96 -12.38
N ASP A 68 -1.87 -2.56 -13.50
CA ASP A 68 -0.69 -1.70 -13.50
C ASP A 68 -0.93 -0.37 -12.77
N GLY A 69 0.04 0.02 -11.95
CA GLY A 69 0.01 1.25 -11.16
C GLY A 69 -0.89 1.21 -9.91
N ILE A 70 -1.42 0.04 -9.54
CA ILE A 70 -2.18 -0.14 -8.30
C ILE A 70 -1.23 -0.50 -7.15
N SER A 71 -1.31 0.28 -6.07
CA SER A 71 -0.72 -0.07 -4.77
C SER A 71 -1.70 -0.88 -3.95
N ILE A 72 -1.21 -1.90 -3.24
CA ILE A 72 -2.00 -2.74 -2.34
C ILE A 72 -1.44 -2.61 -0.94
N ASP A 73 -2.29 -2.19 -0.01
CA ASP A 73 -2.01 -2.20 1.43
C ASP A 73 -2.82 -3.29 2.12
N TYR A 74 -2.20 -3.95 3.09
CA TYR A 74 -2.82 -5.03 3.86
C TYR A 74 -2.67 -4.79 5.35
N LEU A 75 -3.81 -4.74 6.05
CA LEU A 75 -3.87 -4.64 7.50
C LEU A 75 -4.12 -6.04 8.09
N PRO A 76 -3.16 -6.65 8.79
CA PRO A 76 -3.36 -7.93 9.46
C PRO A 76 -4.35 -7.80 10.62
N GLN A 77 -4.94 -8.94 11.03
CA GLN A 77 -5.84 -9.00 12.20
C GLN A 77 -5.16 -8.57 13.50
N GLU A 78 -3.86 -8.89 13.64
CA GLU A 78 -3.00 -8.42 14.71
C GLU A 78 -2.03 -7.39 14.12
N PRO A 79 -2.33 -6.08 14.26
CA PRO A 79 -1.45 -5.03 13.77
C PRO A 79 -0.10 -5.08 14.48
N GLN A 80 0.97 -4.90 13.71
CA GLN A 80 2.31 -4.74 14.26
C GLN A 80 2.52 -3.26 14.57
N LEU A 81 2.56 -2.91 15.84
CA LEU A 81 2.82 -1.56 16.33
C LEU A 81 4.16 -1.55 17.06
N ASN A 82 4.85 -0.42 17.02
CA ASN A 82 6.07 -0.22 17.78
C ASN A 82 5.70 0.04 19.26
N PRO A 83 6.08 -0.86 20.19
CA PRO A 83 5.74 -0.74 21.60
C PRO A 83 6.47 0.40 22.31
N ASP A 84 7.60 0.85 21.75
CA ASP A 84 8.41 1.93 22.32
C ASP A 84 7.87 3.32 21.91
N LYS A 85 6.84 3.36 21.05
CA LYS A 85 6.22 4.59 20.56
C LYS A 85 4.85 4.81 21.17
N THR A 86 4.50 6.08 21.34
CA THR A 86 3.14 6.50 21.65
C THR A 86 2.19 6.22 20.48
N VAL A 87 0.89 6.39 20.70
CA VAL A 87 -0.12 6.31 19.64
C VAL A 87 0.23 7.24 18.48
N ILE A 88 0.57 8.51 18.79
CA ILE A 88 0.93 9.47 17.75
C ILE A 88 2.22 9.05 17.04
N GLY A 89 3.23 8.55 17.76
CA GLY A 89 4.47 8.09 17.16
C GLY A 89 4.28 6.93 16.15
N ASN A 90 3.34 6.02 16.42
CA ASN A 90 3.00 4.95 15.47
C ASN A 90 2.27 5.47 14.22
N VAL A 91 1.39 6.47 14.37
CA VAL A 91 0.73 7.12 13.23
C VAL A 91 1.75 7.88 12.38
N GLU A 92 2.65 8.59 13.03
CA GLU A 92 3.72 9.37 12.41
C GLU A 92 4.68 8.51 11.59
N GLU A 93 4.99 7.31 12.08
CA GLU A 93 5.79 6.32 11.35
C GLU A 93 5.11 5.91 10.03
N GLY A 94 3.79 5.69 10.05
CA GLY A 94 3.00 5.36 8.87
C GLY A 94 2.95 6.45 7.81
N VAL A 95 3.21 7.72 8.17
CA VAL A 95 3.25 8.88 7.25
C VAL A 95 4.65 9.48 7.10
N SER A 96 5.69 8.74 7.50
CA SER A 96 7.09 9.18 7.48
C SER A 96 7.50 9.73 6.12
N HIS A 97 7.16 9.06 5.02
CA HIS A 97 7.48 9.54 3.67
C HIS A 97 6.92 10.94 3.37
N LEU A 98 5.70 11.26 3.81
CA LEU A 98 5.12 12.59 3.64
C LEU A 98 5.87 13.64 4.47
N ARG A 99 6.32 13.26 5.68
CA ARG A 99 7.15 14.14 6.51
C ARG A 99 8.51 14.38 5.89
N ASP A 100 9.17 13.35 5.39
CA ASP A 100 10.47 13.47 4.73
C ASP A 100 10.37 14.40 3.52
N LEU A 101 9.28 14.31 2.75
CA LEU A 101 9.03 15.18 1.60
C LEU A 101 8.82 16.64 2.03
N LEU A 102 8.10 16.89 3.12
CA LEU A 102 7.93 18.25 3.67
C LEU A 102 9.26 18.81 4.18
N THR A 103 10.06 18.01 4.89
CA THR A 103 11.39 18.41 5.34
C THR A 103 12.30 18.77 4.17
N GLN A 104 12.31 17.94 3.11
CA GLN A 104 13.07 18.24 1.89
C GLN A 104 12.60 19.53 1.22
N TYR A 105 11.28 19.76 1.18
CA TYR A 105 10.73 21.01 0.68
C TYR A 105 11.22 22.22 1.47
N ASP A 106 11.18 22.15 2.80
CA ASP A 106 11.63 23.23 3.69
C ASP A 106 13.14 23.49 3.53
N GLU A 107 13.95 22.43 3.39
CA GLU A 107 15.40 22.54 3.12
C GLU A 107 15.68 23.23 1.78
N VAL A 108 14.95 22.87 0.72
CA VAL A 108 15.08 23.52 -0.60
C VAL A 108 14.71 25.00 -0.53
N ILE A 109 13.63 25.35 0.17
CA ILE A 109 13.21 26.74 0.35
C ILE A 109 14.26 27.52 1.15
N ALA A 110 14.80 26.96 2.22
CA ALA A 110 15.85 27.58 3.02
C ALA A 110 17.12 27.84 2.18
N ALA A 111 17.54 26.86 1.38
CA ALA A 111 18.71 26.99 0.50
C ALA A 111 18.48 28.08 -0.58
N LEU A 112 17.30 28.13 -1.19
CA LEU A 112 16.94 29.16 -2.17
C LEU A 112 16.92 30.56 -1.54
N SER A 113 16.35 30.70 -0.33
CA SER A 113 16.33 31.97 0.39
C SER A 113 17.73 32.44 0.75
N SER A 114 18.63 31.54 1.16
CA SER A 114 20.02 31.86 1.46
C SER A 114 20.80 32.32 0.23
N GLY A 115 20.60 31.66 -0.92
CA GLY A 115 21.25 32.07 -2.17
C GLY A 115 20.74 33.42 -2.70
N LEU A 116 19.49 33.78 -2.41
CA LEU A 116 18.94 35.09 -2.72
C LEU A 116 19.54 36.19 -1.84
N SER A 117 19.72 35.94 -0.53
CA SER A 117 20.37 36.92 0.36
C SER A 117 21.82 37.22 -0.02
N ASP A 118 22.54 36.25 -0.63
CA ASP A 118 23.90 36.48 -1.13
C ASP A 118 23.94 37.35 -2.40
N LEU A 119 22.83 37.45 -3.14
CA LEU A 119 22.69 38.28 -4.35
C LEU A 119 22.11 39.68 -4.09
N GLU A 120 21.47 39.89 -2.93
CA GLU A 120 20.94 41.20 -2.51
C GLU A 120 21.97 42.36 -2.57
N PRO A 121 23.24 42.21 -2.10
CA PRO A 121 24.20 43.30 -2.20
C PRO A 121 24.58 43.65 -3.64
N VAL A 122 24.67 42.66 -4.54
CA VAL A 122 25.03 42.88 -5.96
C VAL A 122 23.87 43.52 -6.74
N LEU A 123 22.62 43.17 -6.40
CA LEU A 123 21.43 43.76 -7.01
C LEU A 123 21.21 45.21 -6.57
N ASN A 124 21.55 45.55 -5.32
CA ASN A 124 21.46 46.91 -4.80
C ASN A 124 22.56 47.85 -5.33
N GLU A 125 23.68 47.31 -5.84
CA GLU A 125 24.74 48.11 -6.48
C GLU A 125 24.43 48.50 -7.95
N GLN A 126 23.40 47.92 -8.57
CA GLN A 126 22.98 48.25 -9.95
C GLN A 126 21.85 49.29 -10.03
N GLY A 127 21.49 49.91 -8.90
CA GLY A 127 20.47 50.98 -8.79
C GLY A 127 21.06 52.37 -8.59
#